data_AF-A0A930YC63-F1
#
_entry.id   AF-A0A930YC63-F1
#
_cell.length_a   1.000
_cell.length_b   1.000
_cell.length_c   1.000
_cell.angle_alpha   90.00
_cell.angle_beta   90.00
_cell.angle_gamma   90.00
#
_symmetry.space_group_name_H-M   'P 1'
#
loop_
_entity.id
_entity.type
_entity.pdbx_description
1 polymer ?
#
loop_
_entity_poly.entity_id
_entity_poly.type
_entity_poly.pdbx_seq_one_letter_code
_entity_poly.pdbx_strand_id
1 'polypeptide(L)'
;MITKKTLLPLAALLLLPLTGCTGGAQVVDPAGDVPGSEKTATSPAQSNQVDCTRVLDSALNALGDEVDDDVLLAYAREDDGTWYVAAPVGENNVLSDTVGLWTTTGDVESDEFDGTFESVNEDAQSSSTWPVSSDSSAEQSDAGQQALSCIADAGETAR
;
A
#
# COMPACT_ATOMS: atom_id res chain seq x y z
N MET A 1 -47.34 -32.10 -32.05
CA MET A 1 -46.87 -33.47 -31.76
C MET A 1 -45.70 -33.35 -30.81
N ILE A 2 -45.86 -33.79 -29.56
CA ILE A 2 -44.84 -33.67 -28.50
C ILE A 2 -44.33 -35.09 -28.23
N THR A 3 -43.07 -35.34 -28.59
CA THR A 3 -42.39 -36.61 -28.32
C THR A 3 -41.98 -36.65 -26.86
N LYS A 4 -42.42 -37.70 -26.17
CA LYS A 4 -42.11 -38.02 -24.78
C LYS A 4 -40.78 -38.78 -24.69
N LYS A 5 -40.23 -38.78 -23.46
CA LYS A 5 -39.60 -39.92 -22.74
C LYS A 5 -38.11 -40.17 -23.05
N THR A 6 -37.19 -40.40 -22.10
CA THR A 6 -37.23 -40.74 -20.67
C THR A 6 -35.80 -40.64 -20.11
N LEU A 7 -35.60 -40.40 -18.80
CA LEU A 7 -34.83 -41.29 -17.91
C LEU A 7 -35.03 -40.83 -16.44
N LEU A 8 -35.56 -41.74 -15.61
CA LEU A 8 -35.70 -41.64 -14.15
C LEU A 8 -34.37 -42.07 -13.45
N PRO A 9 -34.35 -42.40 -12.15
CA PRO A 9 -34.28 -41.55 -10.95
C PRO A 9 -33.07 -41.96 -10.07
N LEU A 10 -32.80 -41.26 -8.95
CA LEU A 10 -32.21 -41.75 -7.67
C LEU A 10 -31.78 -40.52 -6.86
N ALA A 11 -32.52 -40.08 -5.85
CA ALA A 11 -32.50 -40.56 -4.45
C ALA A 11 -31.22 -40.17 -3.68
N ALA A 12 -31.36 -39.20 -2.77
CA ALA A 12 -30.79 -39.10 -1.41
C ALA A 12 -30.87 -37.63 -0.96
N LEU A 13 -31.85 -37.25 -0.12
CA LEU A 13 -31.65 -37.06 1.32
C LEU A 13 -30.42 -36.20 1.65
N LEU A 14 -30.65 -34.93 2.03
CA LEU A 14 -30.21 -34.35 3.30
C LEU A 14 -30.92 -33.00 3.51
N LEU A 15 -31.91 -33.02 4.40
CA LEU A 15 -32.41 -31.84 5.10
C LEU A 15 -31.30 -31.34 6.04
N LEU A 16 -30.89 -30.08 5.87
CA LEU A 16 -30.28 -29.30 6.96
C LEU A 16 -31.02 -27.94 7.01
N PRO A 17 -31.71 -27.63 8.13
CA PRO A 17 -32.38 -26.36 8.31
C PRO A 17 -31.34 -25.24 8.49
N LEU A 18 -31.46 -24.16 7.71
CA LEU A 18 -30.76 -22.90 7.97
C LEU A 18 -31.33 -22.32 9.27
N THR A 19 -30.70 -22.66 10.39
CA THR A 19 -30.86 -21.93 11.64
C THR A 19 -30.32 -20.52 11.44
N GLY A 20 -31.21 -19.54 11.54
CA GLY A 20 -30.86 -18.14 11.40
C GLY A 20 -29.87 -17.66 12.46
N CYS A 21 -29.04 -16.70 12.07
CA CYS A 21 -28.49 -15.71 12.98
C CYS A 21 -28.91 -14.34 12.42
N THR A 22 -29.96 -13.78 13.04
CA THR A 22 -30.28 -12.37 12.98
C THR A 22 -29.14 -11.59 13.63
N GLY A 23 -28.66 -10.52 13.00
CA GLY A 23 -27.64 -9.68 13.63
C GLY A 23 -27.25 -8.46 12.81
N GLY A 24 -28.18 -7.53 12.62
CA GLY A 24 -27.80 -6.13 12.42
C GLY A 24 -27.49 -5.48 13.77
N ALA A 25 -26.33 -4.85 13.90
CA ALA A 25 -26.02 -3.80 14.88
C ALA A 25 -24.68 -3.18 14.43
N GLN A 26 -24.67 -2.00 13.81
CA GLN A 26 -24.44 -0.74 14.51
C GLN A 26 -23.17 -0.85 15.35
N VAL A 27 -22.02 -0.43 14.78
CA VAL A 27 -20.82 -0.16 15.57
C VAL A 27 -21.17 1.04 16.44
N VAL A 28 -21.70 0.75 17.62
CA VAL A 28 -21.73 1.66 18.75
C VAL A 28 -20.30 1.83 19.20
N ASP A 29 -19.76 3.03 19.06
CA ASP A 29 -18.59 3.48 19.81
C ASP A 29 -18.86 3.22 21.31
N PRO A 30 -18.06 2.39 22.00
CA PRO A 30 -18.10 2.40 23.45
C PRO A 30 -17.26 3.58 23.92
N ALA A 31 -17.96 4.63 24.37
CA ALA A 31 -17.42 5.64 25.26
C ALA A 31 -16.67 4.97 26.43
N GLY A 32 -15.40 5.29 26.62
CA GLY A 32 -14.63 4.79 27.74
C GLY A 32 -13.14 5.04 27.59
N ASP A 33 -12.70 6.23 28.00
CA ASP A 33 -11.34 6.47 28.48
C ASP A 33 -10.99 5.40 29.55
N VAL A 34 -10.17 4.42 29.17
CA VAL A 34 -9.43 3.57 30.09
C VAL A 34 -7.96 3.60 29.67
N PRO A 35 -7.04 4.09 30.53
CA PRO A 35 -5.62 4.06 30.22
C PRO A 35 -5.15 2.60 30.39
N GLY A 36 -4.82 1.94 29.27
CA GLY A 36 -4.25 0.60 29.28
C GLY A 36 -4.75 -0.39 28.23
N SER A 37 -5.49 0.04 27.21
CA SER A 37 -5.81 -0.85 26.08
C SER A 37 -4.77 -0.72 24.98
N GLU A 38 -3.78 -1.61 25.04
CA GLU A 38 -2.91 -1.93 23.92
C GLU A 38 -3.81 -2.28 22.73
N LYS A 39 -3.88 -1.40 21.72
CA LYS A 39 -4.52 -1.71 20.43
C LYS A 39 -3.80 -2.93 19.88
N THR A 40 -4.39 -4.11 20.04
CA THR A 40 -3.96 -5.29 19.31
C THR A 40 -4.39 -5.09 17.86
N ALA A 41 -3.50 -4.45 17.10
CA ALA A 41 -3.50 -4.40 15.66
C ALA A 41 -3.85 -5.79 15.09
N THR A 42 -5.05 -5.94 14.53
CA THR A 42 -5.56 -7.24 14.05
C THR A 42 -5.21 -7.49 12.57
N SER A 43 -4.22 -6.77 12.03
CA SER A 43 -3.74 -6.96 10.66
C SER A 43 -2.22 -7.03 10.67
N PRO A 44 -1.57 -8.01 10.00
CA PRO A 44 -0.11 -8.08 9.89
C PRO A 44 0.52 -6.79 9.36
N ALA A 45 -0.19 -6.06 8.49
CA ALA A 45 0.18 -4.74 7.98
C ALA A 45 0.25 -3.63 9.07
N GLN A 46 -0.28 -3.89 10.27
CA GLN A 46 -0.21 -3.00 11.42
C GLN A 46 0.77 -3.50 12.51
N SER A 47 1.37 -4.69 12.35
CA SER A 47 2.34 -5.24 13.31
C SER A 47 3.79 -4.83 13.03
N ASN A 48 4.09 -4.28 11.85
CA ASN A 48 5.38 -3.67 11.58
C ASN A 48 5.35 -2.24 12.11
N GLN A 49 5.90 -2.05 13.32
CA GLN A 49 6.18 -0.75 13.95
C GLN A 49 7.31 0.01 13.24
N VAL A 50 7.32 0.00 11.92
CA VAL A 50 8.18 0.89 11.14
C VAL A 50 7.28 2.09 10.84
N ASP A 51 7.61 3.29 11.31
CA ASP A 51 6.83 4.54 11.08
C ASP A 51 6.80 4.95 9.60
N CYS A 52 6.46 4.02 8.72
CA CYS A 52 6.35 4.21 7.29
C CYS A 52 4.97 4.78 6.97
N THR A 53 4.96 5.97 6.39
CA THR A 53 3.74 6.58 5.88
C THR A 53 3.42 5.96 4.53
N ARG A 54 2.17 5.56 4.32
CA ARG A 54 1.71 5.18 2.99
C ARG A 54 1.43 6.44 2.18
N VAL A 55 2.03 6.55 1.00
CA VAL A 55 1.80 7.66 0.08
C VAL A 55 0.37 7.59 -0.46
N LEU A 56 -0.34 8.72 -0.46
CA LEU A 56 -1.70 8.78 -1.00
C LEU A 56 -1.74 8.85 -2.52
N ASP A 57 -2.92 8.53 -3.08
CA ASP A 57 -3.14 8.42 -4.52
C ASP A 57 -2.77 9.69 -5.28
N SER A 58 -2.99 10.89 -4.71
CA SER A 58 -2.64 12.18 -5.31
C SER A 58 -1.12 12.29 -5.59
N ALA A 59 -0.29 11.96 -4.60
CA ALA A 59 1.16 11.98 -4.70
C ALA A 59 1.69 10.80 -5.53
N LEU A 60 1.06 9.62 -5.44
CA LEU A 60 1.38 8.47 -6.30
C LEU A 60 1.15 8.77 -7.77
N ASN A 61 0.02 9.43 -8.11
CA ASN A 61 -0.28 9.82 -9.48
C ASN A 61 0.74 10.84 -10.00
N ALA A 62 1.08 11.85 -9.19
CA ALA A 62 2.10 12.82 -9.56
C ALA A 62 3.47 12.17 -9.77
N LEU A 63 3.85 11.21 -8.92
CA LEU A 63 5.08 10.44 -9.10
C LEU A 63 5.03 9.59 -10.38
N GLY A 64 3.92 8.88 -10.62
CA GLY A 64 3.71 8.00 -11.76
C GLY A 64 3.67 8.70 -13.12
N ASP A 65 3.16 9.94 -13.19
CA ASP A 65 3.13 10.72 -14.44
C ASP A 65 4.54 11.03 -15.00
N GLU A 66 5.55 11.01 -14.13
CA GLU A 66 6.95 11.31 -14.45
C GLU A 66 7.86 10.07 -14.34
N VAL A 67 7.32 8.89 -14.06
CA VAL A 67 8.03 7.60 -14.06
C VAL A 67 7.66 6.82 -15.33
N ASP A 68 8.59 6.02 -15.86
CA ASP A 68 8.40 5.25 -17.09
C ASP A 68 7.24 4.23 -17.02
N ASP A 69 6.77 3.92 -15.82
CA ASP A 69 5.79 2.89 -15.46
C ASP A 69 4.87 3.35 -14.31
N ASP A 70 3.61 2.86 -14.28
CA ASP A 70 2.58 3.25 -13.28
C ASP A 70 2.96 2.91 -11.81
N VAL A 71 3.09 3.90 -10.93
CA VAL A 71 3.35 3.64 -9.51
C VAL A 71 2.06 3.29 -8.75
N LEU A 72 1.91 2.03 -8.34
CA LEU A 72 0.72 1.52 -7.65
C LEU A 72 0.81 1.55 -6.11
N LEU A 73 2.03 1.63 -5.58
CA LEU A 73 2.30 1.62 -4.15
C LEU A 73 3.65 2.28 -3.87
N ALA A 74 3.65 3.16 -2.87
CA ALA A 74 4.87 3.73 -2.32
C ALA A 74 4.74 3.89 -0.81
N TYR A 75 5.88 3.84 -0.13
CA TYR A 75 6.00 4.18 1.28
C TYR A 75 6.99 5.30 1.46
N ALA A 76 6.76 6.12 2.47
CA ALA A 76 7.53 7.30 2.75
C ALA A 76 7.98 7.39 4.20
N ARG A 77 9.06 8.14 4.41
CA ARG A 77 9.55 8.58 5.72
C ARG A 77 9.82 10.06 5.66
N GLU A 78 9.34 10.80 6.64
CA GLU A 78 9.68 12.21 6.79
C GLU A 78 10.93 12.36 7.68
N ASP A 79 11.85 13.24 7.28
CA ASP A 79 12.91 13.77 8.14
C ASP A 79 13.16 15.24 7.79
N ASP A 80 13.17 16.10 8.81
CA ASP A 80 13.37 17.55 8.72
C ASP A 80 12.52 18.25 7.62
N GLY A 81 11.25 17.85 7.48
CA GLY A 81 10.32 18.42 6.49
C GLY A 81 10.55 17.94 5.05
N THR A 82 11.40 16.93 4.85
CA THR A 82 11.60 16.25 3.57
C THR A 82 11.04 14.83 3.66
N TRP A 83 10.19 14.48 2.70
CA TRP A 83 9.67 13.14 2.52
C TRP A 83 10.60 12.33 1.61
N TYR A 84 11.02 11.18 2.10
CA TYR A 84 11.77 10.16 1.37
C TYR A 84 10.79 9.10 0.92
N VAL A 85 10.53 8.99 -0.38
CA VAL A 85 9.50 8.13 -0.96
C VAL A 85 10.17 6.99 -1.73
N ALA A 86 9.85 5.75 -1.36
CA ALA A 86 10.33 4.55 -2.04
C ALA A 86 9.19 3.83 -2.75
N ALA A 87 9.39 3.49 -4.02
CA ALA A 87 8.40 2.81 -4.85
C ALA A 87 9.04 1.82 -5.83
N PRO A 88 8.35 0.73 -6.22
CA PRO A 88 8.81 -0.17 -7.27
C PRO A 88 8.81 0.53 -8.64
N VAL A 89 9.83 0.27 -9.47
CA VAL A 89 9.99 0.88 -10.81
C VAL A 89 10.32 -0.12 -11.93
N GLY A 90 10.19 -1.42 -11.66
CA GLY A 90 10.46 -2.46 -12.66
C GLY A 90 9.25 -2.74 -13.57
N GLU A 91 9.51 -3.45 -14.68
CA GLU A 91 8.47 -3.82 -15.65
C GLU A 91 7.21 -4.41 -14.97
N ASN A 92 6.06 -3.77 -15.21
CA ASN A 92 4.73 -4.09 -14.70
C ASN A 92 4.41 -3.70 -13.25
N ASN A 93 5.27 -2.94 -12.54
CA ASN A 93 4.99 -2.37 -11.20
C ASN A 93 4.49 -3.37 -10.15
N VAL A 94 4.69 -4.65 -10.40
CA VAL A 94 4.66 -5.69 -9.37
C VAL A 94 5.88 -5.46 -8.50
N LEU A 95 5.77 -5.75 -7.21
CA LEU A 95 6.86 -5.71 -6.22
C LEU A 95 8.16 -6.25 -6.84
N SER A 96 8.95 -5.31 -7.36
CA SER A 96 10.15 -5.53 -8.15
C SER A 96 11.33 -5.44 -7.21
N ASP A 97 12.41 -6.15 -7.53
CA ASP A 97 13.68 -5.98 -6.82
C ASP A 97 14.28 -4.59 -7.11
N THR A 98 13.79 -3.89 -8.14
CA THR A 98 14.15 -2.51 -8.48
C THR A 98 13.22 -1.51 -7.80
N VAL A 99 13.80 -0.69 -6.92
CA VAL A 99 13.08 0.30 -6.11
C VAL A 99 13.71 1.67 -6.32
N GLY A 100 12.93 2.61 -6.83
CA GLY A 100 13.32 4.02 -6.88
C GLY A 100 13.16 4.67 -5.50
N LEU A 101 14.04 5.61 -5.21
CA LEU A 101 13.95 6.51 -4.06
C LEU A 101 13.90 7.96 -4.57
N TRP A 102 12.92 8.72 -4.09
CA TRP A 102 12.77 10.15 -4.37
C TRP A 102 12.64 10.95 -3.09
N THR A 103 12.95 12.25 -3.17
CA THR A 103 12.65 13.21 -2.12
C THR A 103 11.60 14.22 -2.57
N THR A 104 10.77 14.70 -1.66
CA THR A 104 9.91 15.86 -1.90
C THR A 104 9.68 16.65 -0.61
N THR A 105 9.38 17.94 -0.73
CA THR A 105 8.90 18.77 0.40
C THR A 105 7.37 18.91 0.40
N GLY A 106 6.69 18.37 -0.62
CA GLY A 106 5.23 18.32 -0.66
C GLY A 106 4.70 17.27 0.31
N ASP A 107 3.53 17.55 0.90
CA ASP A 107 2.87 16.62 1.82
C ASP A 107 2.29 15.41 1.06
N VAL A 108 2.94 14.25 1.22
CA VAL A 108 2.55 12.99 0.57
C VAL A 108 1.25 12.38 1.12
N GLU A 109 0.73 12.93 2.20
CA GLU A 109 -0.55 12.57 2.83
C GLU A 109 -1.68 13.54 2.46
N SER A 110 -1.41 14.54 1.62
CA SER A 110 -2.42 15.49 1.16
C SER A 110 -3.35 14.87 0.12
N ASP A 111 -4.66 15.16 0.21
CA ASP A 111 -5.63 14.82 -0.85
C ASP A 111 -5.34 15.55 -2.19
N GLU A 112 -4.61 16.68 -2.12
CA GLU A 112 -4.21 17.50 -3.27
C GLU A 112 -2.69 17.73 -3.20
N PHE A 113 -1.90 16.76 -3.68
CA PHE A 113 -0.44 16.88 -3.73
C PHE A 113 -0.02 17.96 -4.73
N ASP A 114 0.82 18.89 -4.29
CA ASP A 114 1.35 20.01 -5.09
C ASP A 114 2.89 20.07 -5.08
N GLY A 115 3.54 19.04 -4.55
CA GLY A 115 5.00 18.94 -4.45
C GLY A 115 5.68 18.60 -5.78
N THR A 116 7.00 18.71 -5.78
CA THR A 116 7.88 18.23 -6.85
C THR A 116 8.78 17.16 -6.26
N PHE A 117 8.97 16.06 -6.98
CA PHE A 117 9.91 15.01 -6.59
C PHE A 117 11.31 15.28 -7.16
N GLU A 118 12.31 14.77 -6.47
CA GLU A 118 13.70 14.72 -6.94
C GLU A 118 14.22 13.28 -6.81
N SER A 119 14.87 12.77 -7.85
CA SER A 119 15.40 11.41 -7.91
C SER A 119 16.68 11.28 -7.07
N VAL A 120 16.68 10.35 -6.12
CA VAL A 120 17.78 10.18 -5.16
C VAL A 120 18.76 9.09 -5.60
N ASN A 121 18.27 7.89 -5.90
CA ASN A 121 19.11 6.75 -6.28
C ASN A 121 19.15 6.52 -7.80
N GLU A 122 20.05 5.65 -8.26
CA GLU A 122 20.22 5.36 -9.70
C GLU A 122 18.95 4.80 -10.34
N ASP A 123 18.18 3.99 -9.61
CA ASP A 123 16.94 3.40 -10.10
C ASP A 123 15.87 4.47 -10.37
N ALA A 124 15.67 5.42 -9.44
CA ALA A 124 14.80 6.57 -9.65
C ALA A 124 15.28 7.45 -10.81
N GLN A 125 16.58 7.67 -10.93
CA GLN A 125 17.15 8.50 -12.01
C GLN A 125 16.98 7.86 -13.39
N SER A 126 17.08 6.53 -13.46
CA SER A 126 16.97 5.80 -14.72
C SER A 126 15.53 5.60 -15.17
N SER A 127 14.57 5.67 -14.24
CA SER A 127 13.15 5.35 -14.49
C SER A 127 12.25 6.58 -14.49
N SER A 128 12.77 7.78 -14.28
CA SER A 128 11.95 8.98 -14.19
C SER A 128 12.55 10.20 -14.87
N THR A 129 11.69 11.16 -15.17
CA THR A 129 12.04 12.48 -15.70
C THR A 129 12.28 13.54 -14.62
N TRP A 130 12.13 13.16 -13.35
CA TRP A 130 12.41 14.04 -12.22
C TRP A 130 13.88 14.48 -12.17
N PRO A 131 14.16 15.71 -11.70
CA PRO A 131 15.53 16.18 -11.51
C PRO A 131 16.24 15.33 -10.45
N VAL A 132 17.56 15.17 -10.60
CA VAL A 132 18.39 14.51 -9.60
C VAL A 132 18.47 15.37 -8.33
N SER A 133 18.28 14.75 -7.17
CA SER A 133 18.39 15.42 -5.87
C SER A 133 19.77 16.05 -5.70
N SER A 134 19.77 17.28 -5.20
CA SER A 134 21.01 18.00 -4.89
C SER A 134 21.70 17.47 -3.63
N ASP A 135 21.00 16.69 -2.80
CA ASP A 135 21.56 16.03 -1.62
C ASP A 135 22.07 14.63 -1.95
N SER A 136 23.38 14.54 -2.21
CA SER A 136 24.06 13.27 -2.48
C SER A 136 24.05 12.26 -1.31
N SER A 137 23.65 12.69 -0.10
CA SER A 137 23.57 11.84 1.08
C SER A 137 22.16 11.33 1.37
N ALA A 138 21.15 11.81 0.64
CA ALA A 138 19.74 11.47 0.86
C ALA A 138 19.48 9.96 0.84
N GLU A 139 20.11 9.22 -0.07
CA GLU A 139 19.98 7.76 -0.15
C GLU A 139 20.49 7.05 1.10
N GLN A 140 21.60 7.54 1.67
CA GLN A 140 22.27 6.93 2.82
C GLN A 140 21.72 7.44 4.15
N SER A 141 20.82 8.42 4.13
CA SER A 141 20.17 8.94 5.32
C SER A 141 19.34 7.87 6.02
N ASP A 142 19.15 8.02 7.34
CA ASP A 142 18.33 7.08 8.11
C ASP A 142 16.90 7.02 7.56
N ALA A 143 16.34 8.14 7.10
CA ALA A 143 15.01 8.20 6.53
C ALA A 143 14.92 7.56 5.14
N GLY A 144 15.92 7.79 4.27
CA GLY A 144 16.01 7.16 2.96
C GLY A 144 16.14 5.64 3.07
N GLN A 145 17.01 5.14 3.95
CA GLN A 145 17.15 3.70 4.20
C GLN A 145 15.88 3.09 4.80
N GLN A 146 15.22 3.80 5.71
CA GLN A 146 13.95 3.33 6.28
C GLN A 146 12.86 3.26 5.22
N ALA A 147 12.71 4.26 4.35
CA ALA A 147 11.74 4.24 3.25
C ALA A 147 11.95 3.03 2.31
N LEU A 148 13.21 2.74 1.94
CA LEU A 148 13.57 1.56 1.17
C LEU A 148 13.23 0.25 1.88
N SER A 149 13.43 0.18 3.21
CA SER A 149 13.04 -0.99 4.00
C SER A 149 11.52 -1.16 4.06
N CYS A 150 10.75 -0.08 4.15
CA CYS A 150 9.29 -0.11 4.22
C CYS A 150 8.67 -0.84 3.03
N ILE A 151 9.15 -0.54 1.82
CA ILE A 151 8.60 -1.12 0.59
C ILE A 151 9.05 -2.57 0.40
N ALA A 152 10.25 -2.94 0.85
CA ALA A 152 10.73 -4.33 0.85
C ALA A 152 9.86 -5.24 1.74
N ASP A 153 9.57 -4.80 2.97
CA ASP A 153 8.74 -5.54 3.93
C ASP A 153 7.29 -5.73 3.44
N ALA A 154 6.74 -4.70 2.77
CA ALA A 154 5.44 -4.77 2.13
C ALA A 154 5.41 -5.83 1.02
N GLY A 155 6.52 -6.00 0.32
CA GLY A 155 6.70 -7.00 -0.72
C GLY A 155 6.73 -8.44 -0.20
N GLU A 156 7.31 -8.65 0.98
CA GLU A 156 7.36 -9.96 1.63
C GLU A 156 6.01 -10.35 2.25
N THR A 157 5.28 -9.39 2.81
CA THR A 157 3.97 -9.66 3.46
C THR A 157 2.86 -9.97 2.44
N ALA A 158 3.00 -9.54 1.19
CA ALA A 158 2.03 -9.78 0.13
C ALA A 158 2.18 -11.13 -0.60
N ARG A 159 3.27 -11.88 -0.33
CA ARG A 159 3.59 -13.19 -0.93
C ARG A 159 3.12 -14.35 -0.06
#